data_AF-A0A9N9VBG6-F1
#
_entry.id   AF-A0A9N9VBG6-F1
#
_cell.length_a   1.000
_cell.length_b   1.000
_cell.length_c   1.000
_cell.angle_alpha   90.00
_cell.angle_beta   90.00
_cell.angle_gamma   90.00
#
_symmetry.space_group_name_H-M   'P 1'
#
loop_
_entity.id
_entity.type
_entity.pdbx_description
1 polymer ?
#
loop_
_entity_poly.entity_id
_entity_poly.type
_entity_poly.pdbx_seq_one_letter_code
_entity_poly.pdbx_strand_id
1 'polypeptide(L)'
;MARRFMRPLFLRSLTAREPSASMVKIEPLAAFDCNGNATISSTGDAKELRENCKILRGDLSFTSNITETINLDGLEEVHGSCDPKFDGPSCLGASDEVFNITSSTLSFLGDGIYLWNFWGLGALNLLNLKAINSTIHLQGLPNLTHVDFTNLEILTGVFLDVSKLEEWKQNDLKNYTGSKPPYVNLMDLGNLKSIYSLFASPIDPRQRRPTWNERVDLWISLHKLRQFTFGWSEIDKLSVRGGDLAVTFGASSSEKLEAREIFISEGVTKVARGPEMTNFTAESFWCQCGDLSSLEVPVDLVDNVFISGGKLESVRLPVAAENWKNVSLSVYTPGLLMNTTQDLDGNTIWHWPKEEIYSLFLAANITTDFFCSGIGNVDNSSSFIKGNTHVTGSFEISDHSGKLDCKIFDEIKDRLPSRYLCYSKNNSSAGTQSVSLLLLYAGLFQATMFLIL
;
A
#
# COMPACT_ATOMS: atom_id res chain seq x y z
N MET A 1 -57.12 -48.73 -84.00
CA MET A 1 -55.71 -48.41 -83.70
C MET A 1 -55.59 -48.39 -82.19
N ALA A 2 -54.73 -49.08 -81.46
CA ALA A 2 -53.53 -49.87 -81.73
C ALA A 2 -53.44 -51.02 -80.70
N ARG A 3 -52.58 -52.00 -80.99
CA ARG A 3 -52.51 -53.34 -80.39
C ARG A 3 -51.87 -53.38 -78.99
N ARG A 4 -52.35 -54.33 -78.18
CA ARG A 4 -51.71 -54.96 -77.02
C ARG A 4 -50.27 -55.42 -77.32
N PHE A 5 -49.35 -55.20 -76.38
CA PHE A 5 -48.17 -56.04 -76.16
C PHE A 5 -47.85 -56.11 -74.66
N MET A 6 -47.90 -57.34 -74.11
CA MET A 6 -47.29 -57.73 -72.84
C MET A 6 -45.81 -58.06 -73.07
N ARG A 7 -44.93 -57.73 -72.11
CA ARG A 7 -43.58 -58.30 -71.92
C ARG A 7 -43.03 -57.91 -70.53
N PRO A 8 -41.98 -58.57 -69.99
CA PRO A 8 -42.12 -59.44 -68.82
C PRO A 8 -41.25 -59.05 -67.61
N LEU A 9 -41.46 -59.77 -66.51
CA LEU A 9 -40.64 -59.81 -65.30
C LEU A 9 -39.15 -60.01 -65.61
N PHE A 10 -38.30 -59.20 -64.97
CA PHE A 10 -36.87 -59.46 -64.80
C PHE A 10 -36.53 -59.53 -63.30
N LEU A 11 -35.97 -60.67 -62.90
CA LEU A 11 -35.34 -60.90 -61.62
C LEU A 11 -34.14 -59.97 -61.44
N ARG A 12 -34.11 -59.21 -60.33
CA ARG A 12 -32.89 -58.52 -59.87
C ARG A 12 -32.13 -59.42 -58.90
N SER A 13 -30.92 -59.74 -59.32
CA SER A 13 -29.84 -60.37 -58.55
C SER A 13 -29.49 -59.52 -57.30
N LEU A 14 -29.43 -60.16 -56.14
CA LEU A 14 -28.87 -59.66 -54.89
C LEU A 14 -27.36 -59.92 -54.90
N THR A 15 -26.56 -58.89 -55.16
CA THR A 15 -25.12 -58.91 -54.87
C THR A 15 -24.88 -58.34 -53.48
N ALA A 16 -24.39 -59.19 -52.57
CA ALA A 16 -23.91 -58.82 -51.25
C ALA A 16 -22.73 -57.84 -51.37
N ARG A 17 -22.85 -56.67 -50.74
CA ARG A 17 -21.73 -55.75 -50.50
C ARG A 17 -21.07 -56.14 -49.19
N GLU A 18 -19.80 -56.55 -49.25
CA GLU A 18 -18.94 -56.67 -48.08
C GLU A 18 -18.70 -55.28 -47.47
N PRO A 19 -18.76 -55.12 -46.14
CA PRO A 19 -18.38 -53.88 -45.49
C PRO A 19 -16.85 -53.75 -45.48
N SER A 20 -16.34 -52.84 -46.32
CA SER A 20 -14.97 -52.35 -46.23
C SER A 20 -14.80 -51.62 -44.90
N ALA A 21 -14.12 -52.26 -43.95
CA ALA A 21 -13.68 -51.64 -42.71
C ALA A 21 -12.66 -50.53 -43.04
N SER A 22 -13.16 -49.31 -43.17
CA SER A 22 -12.31 -48.12 -43.16
C SER A 22 -11.73 -47.99 -41.76
N MET A 23 -10.48 -48.42 -41.58
CA MET A 23 -9.71 -48.06 -40.40
C MET A 23 -9.58 -46.54 -40.38
N VAL A 24 -10.40 -45.90 -39.53
CA VAL A 24 -10.19 -44.52 -39.12
C VAL A 24 -8.81 -44.49 -38.47
N LYS A 25 -7.83 -43.96 -39.22
CA LYS A 25 -6.52 -43.66 -38.69
C LYS A 25 -6.75 -42.57 -37.65
N ILE A 26 -6.79 -42.95 -36.38
CA ILE A 26 -6.80 -42.00 -35.27
C ILE A 26 -5.45 -41.30 -35.35
N GLU A 27 -5.43 -40.12 -35.95
CA GLU A 27 -4.26 -39.24 -35.87
C GLU A 27 -4.03 -38.97 -34.38
N PRO A 28 -2.82 -39.21 -33.85
CA PRO A 28 -2.53 -38.87 -32.47
C PRO A 28 -2.83 -37.38 -32.30
N LEU A 29 -3.69 -37.04 -31.34
CA LEU A 29 -3.81 -35.66 -30.86
C LEU A 29 -2.39 -35.12 -30.67
N ALA A 30 -2.09 -34.00 -31.33
CA ALA A 30 -0.78 -33.39 -31.26
C ALA A 30 -0.43 -33.21 -29.78
N ALA A 31 0.65 -33.85 -29.33
CA ALA A 31 1.03 -33.81 -27.92
C ALA A 31 1.20 -32.36 -27.47
N PHE A 32 0.57 -32.01 -26.35
CA PHE A 32 0.65 -30.68 -25.76
C PHE A 32 2.13 -30.33 -25.48
N ASP A 33 2.61 -29.20 -26.00
CA ASP A 33 4.02 -28.81 -25.85
C ASP A 33 4.28 -28.17 -24.49
N CYS A 34 4.75 -28.97 -23.53
CA CYS A 34 5.14 -28.48 -22.21
C CYS A 34 6.39 -27.58 -22.21
N ASN A 35 7.12 -27.47 -23.33
CA ASN A 35 8.25 -26.55 -23.45
C ASN A 35 7.85 -25.16 -23.98
N GLY A 36 6.64 -25.05 -24.52
CA GLY A 36 6.09 -23.81 -25.06
C GLY A 36 5.11 -23.12 -24.12
N ASN A 37 4.31 -22.22 -24.68
CA ASN A 37 3.24 -21.52 -23.98
C ASN A 37 1.93 -22.32 -24.09
N ALA A 38 1.14 -22.32 -23.02
CA ALA A 38 -0.19 -22.89 -22.97
C ALA A 38 -1.25 -21.79 -23.06
N THR A 39 -2.38 -22.07 -23.68
CA THR A 39 -3.55 -21.18 -23.62
C THR A 39 -4.79 -22.00 -23.29
N ILE A 40 -5.45 -21.62 -22.20
CA ILE A 40 -6.67 -22.25 -21.71
C ILE A 40 -7.86 -21.41 -22.19
N SER A 41 -8.72 -22.01 -22.98
CA SER A 41 -10.00 -21.43 -23.42
C SER A 41 -11.21 -22.19 -22.90
N SER A 42 -11.00 -23.40 -22.38
CA SER A 42 -12.04 -24.29 -21.89
C SER A 42 -11.52 -25.23 -20.81
N THR A 43 -12.44 -25.93 -20.13
CA THR A 43 -12.09 -27.03 -19.23
C THR A 43 -11.38 -28.19 -19.94
N GLY A 44 -11.61 -28.37 -21.25
CA GLY A 44 -10.92 -29.35 -22.09
C GLY A 44 -9.43 -29.07 -22.21
N ASP A 45 -9.06 -27.82 -22.49
CA ASP A 45 -7.66 -27.41 -22.62
C ASP A 45 -6.92 -27.57 -21.28
N ALA A 46 -7.58 -27.21 -20.17
CA ALA A 46 -7.03 -27.37 -18.83
C ALA A 46 -6.80 -28.84 -18.47
N LYS A 47 -7.74 -29.71 -18.89
CA LYS A 47 -7.61 -31.16 -18.77
C LYS A 47 -6.44 -31.70 -19.60
N GLU A 48 -6.31 -31.25 -20.84
CA GLU A 48 -5.21 -31.69 -21.70
C GLU A 48 -3.86 -31.25 -21.14
N LEU A 49 -3.74 -30.00 -20.68
CA LEU A 49 -2.53 -29.50 -20.04
C LEU A 49 -2.17 -30.33 -18.81
N ARG A 50 -3.10 -30.55 -17.87
CA ARG A 50 -2.80 -31.27 -16.61
C ARG A 50 -2.55 -32.77 -16.79
N GLU A 51 -3.04 -33.38 -17.87
CA GLU A 51 -2.78 -34.80 -18.19
C GLU A 51 -1.43 -35.00 -18.90
N ASN A 52 -0.92 -33.98 -19.60
CA ASN A 52 0.31 -34.06 -20.38
C ASN A 52 1.51 -33.34 -19.75
N CYS A 53 1.27 -32.30 -18.95
CA CYS A 53 2.29 -31.41 -18.40
C CYS A 53 2.18 -31.26 -16.88
N LYS A 54 3.18 -31.76 -16.16
CA LYS A 54 3.42 -31.40 -14.76
C LYS A 54 4.17 -30.08 -14.60
N ILE A 55 5.04 -29.77 -15.56
CA ILE A 55 5.87 -28.57 -15.58
C ILE A 55 5.69 -27.92 -16.95
N LEU A 56 5.22 -26.68 -16.98
CA LEU A 56 5.15 -25.85 -18.18
C LEU A 56 6.34 -24.90 -18.19
N ARG A 57 7.17 -24.93 -19.25
CA ARG A 57 8.36 -24.07 -19.35
C ARG A 57 8.06 -22.66 -19.85
N GLY A 58 6.98 -22.48 -20.61
CA GLY A 58 6.53 -21.18 -21.07
C GLY A 58 5.41 -20.60 -20.21
N ASP A 59 4.68 -19.66 -20.80
CA ASP A 59 3.60 -18.92 -20.14
C ASP A 59 2.30 -19.73 -20.14
N LEU A 60 1.52 -19.58 -19.08
CA LEU A 60 0.14 -20.06 -19.00
C LEU A 60 -0.80 -18.89 -19.25
N SER A 61 -1.57 -18.94 -20.33
CA SER A 61 -2.53 -17.88 -20.62
C SER A 61 -3.99 -18.33 -20.57
N PHE A 62 -4.90 -17.40 -20.29
CA PHE A 62 -6.35 -17.61 -20.33
C PHE A 62 -7.00 -16.75 -21.41
N THR A 63 -7.93 -17.31 -22.17
CA THR A 63 -8.74 -16.47 -23.08
C THR A 63 -9.77 -15.66 -22.30
N SER A 64 -10.20 -14.53 -22.85
CA SER A 64 -11.12 -13.60 -22.17
C SER A 64 -12.57 -14.08 -22.08
N ASN A 65 -12.92 -15.19 -22.73
CA ASN A 65 -14.29 -15.69 -22.87
C ASN A 65 -14.56 -16.97 -22.05
N ILE A 66 -13.75 -17.24 -21.03
CA ILE A 66 -13.96 -18.37 -20.12
C ILE A 66 -15.23 -18.10 -19.29
N THR A 67 -16.10 -19.09 -19.23
CA THR A 67 -17.31 -19.08 -18.39
C THR A 67 -17.40 -20.30 -17.48
N GLU A 68 -16.47 -21.24 -17.63
CA GLU A 68 -16.42 -22.49 -16.86
C GLU A 68 -15.31 -22.41 -15.81
N THR A 69 -15.49 -23.12 -14.69
CA THR A 69 -14.43 -23.23 -13.68
C THR A 69 -13.24 -24.02 -14.22
N ILE A 70 -12.05 -23.43 -14.17
CA ILE A 70 -10.81 -24.02 -14.64
C ILE A 70 -10.06 -24.68 -13.48
N ASN A 71 -9.83 -25.99 -13.60
CA ASN A 71 -9.01 -26.75 -12.66
C ASN A 71 -7.64 -27.09 -13.27
N LEU A 72 -6.56 -26.67 -12.61
CA LEU A 72 -5.17 -26.91 -12.99
C LEU A 72 -4.50 -28.02 -12.14
N ASP A 73 -5.28 -28.84 -11.43
CA ASP A 73 -4.77 -29.97 -10.64
C ASP A 73 -4.01 -30.99 -11.51
N GLY A 74 -2.74 -31.19 -11.20
CA GLY A 74 -1.77 -31.99 -11.96
C GLY A 74 -0.59 -31.16 -12.47
N LEU A 75 -0.80 -29.86 -12.71
CA LEU A 75 0.26 -28.91 -13.01
C LEU A 75 0.93 -28.48 -11.69
N GLU A 76 2.23 -28.66 -11.58
CA GLU A 76 3.03 -28.42 -10.38
C GLU A 76 3.84 -27.11 -10.47
N GLU A 77 4.32 -26.77 -11.68
CA GLU A 77 5.15 -25.59 -11.94
C GLU A 77 4.83 -24.93 -13.29
N VAL A 78 4.85 -23.60 -13.34
CA VAL A 78 4.90 -22.81 -14.59
C VAL A 78 6.13 -21.91 -14.51
N HIS A 79 7.02 -21.96 -15.50
CA HIS A 79 8.27 -21.19 -15.48
C HIS A 79 8.12 -19.82 -16.15
N GLY A 80 7.07 -19.61 -16.95
CA GLY A 80 6.67 -18.32 -17.48
C GLY A 80 5.65 -17.58 -16.60
N SER A 81 4.95 -16.63 -17.21
CA SER A 81 3.89 -15.83 -16.57
C SER A 81 2.52 -16.50 -16.61
N CYS A 82 1.58 -15.96 -15.84
CA CYS A 82 0.19 -16.40 -15.76
C CYS A 82 -0.75 -15.22 -16.10
N ASP A 83 -1.12 -15.09 -17.38
CA ASP A 83 -1.69 -13.85 -17.95
C ASP A 83 -2.95 -14.10 -18.79
N PRO A 84 -3.97 -13.24 -18.78
CA PRO A 84 -5.02 -13.30 -19.77
C PRO A 84 -4.44 -12.87 -21.13
N LYS A 85 -4.73 -13.63 -22.19
CA LYS A 85 -4.52 -13.14 -23.56
C LYS A 85 -5.66 -12.19 -23.91
N PHE A 86 -5.32 -10.92 -24.06
CA PHE A 86 -6.27 -9.87 -24.43
C PHE A 86 -6.05 -9.46 -25.89
N ASP A 87 -6.87 -9.98 -26.80
CA ASP A 87 -6.79 -9.70 -28.25
C ASP A 87 -7.90 -8.75 -28.75
N GLY A 88 -8.40 -7.82 -27.94
CA GLY A 88 -9.50 -6.93 -28.36
C GLY A 88 -9.68 -5.66 -27.55
N PRO A 89 -10.55 -4.72 -27.98
CA PRO A 89 -10.83 -3.51 -27.22
C PRO A 89 -11.60 -3.80 -25.93
N SER A 90 -11.15 -3.17 -24.84
CA SER A 90 -11.52 -3.28 -23.42
C SER A 90 -12.98 -2.97 -23.04
N CYS A 91 -13.95 -3.16 -23.93
CA CYS A 91 -15.33 -2.70 -23.73
C CYS A 91 -16.42 -3.65 -24.27
N LEU A 92 -16.08 -4.84 -24.76
CA LEU A 92 -17.07 -5.75 -25.36
C LEU A 92 -17.54 -6.81 -24.35
N GLY A 93 -18.62 -6.46 -23.64
CA GLY A 93 -19.47 -7.37 -22.89
C GLY A 93 -18.90 -7.83 -21.55
N ALA A 94 -19.27 -7.16 -20.47
CA ALA A 94 -19.17 -7.74 -19.14
C ALA A 94 -19.92 -9.09 -19.17
N SER A 95 -19.20 -10.20 -19.04
CA SER A 95 -19.85 -11.48 -18.80
C SER A 95 -20.38 -11.47 -17.37
N ASP A 96 -21.69 -11.68 -17.23
CA ASP A 96 -22.30 -11.90 -15.90
C ASP A 96 -22.00 -13.31 -15.37
N GLU A 97 -21.50 -14.21 -16.22
CA GLU A 97 -21.16 -15.58 -15.84
C GLU A 97 -19.86 -15.61 -15.03
N VAL A 98 -19.99 -16.01 -13.77
CA VAL A 98 -18.88 -16.09 -12.82
C VAL A 98 -18.21 -17.46 -12.90
N PHE A 99 -16.89 -17.49 -13.02
CA PHE A 99 -16.07 -18.71 -13.00
C PHE A 99 -14.91 -18.59 -12.02
N ASN A 100 -14.25 -19.71 -11.73
CA ASN A 100 -13.12 -19.77 -10.82
C ASN A 100 -11.89 -20.42 -11.48
N ILE A 101 -10.70 -20.07 -11.00
CA ILE A 101 -9.46 -20.77 -11.34
C ILE A 101 -8.95 -21.43 -10.06
N THR A 102 -8.73 -22.74 -10.10
CA THR A 102 -8.32 -23.52 -8.93
C THR A 102 -7.12 -24.40 -9.23
N SER A 103 -6.19 -24.51 -8.28
CA SER A 103 -5.15 -25.54 -8.26
C SER A 103 -4.75 -25.91 -6.83
N SER A 104 -4.69 -27.21 -6.58
CA SER A 104 -4.13 -27.82 -5.38
C SER A 104 -2.74 -28.40 -5.60
N THR A 105 -2.19 -28.36 -6.81
CA THR A 105 -0.85 -28.91 -7.10
C THR A 105 0.16 -27.85 -7.48
N LEU A 106 -0.28 -26.73 -8.06
CA LEU A 106 0.60 -25.66 -8.52
C LEU A 106 1.32 -25.05 -7.32
N SER A 107 2.64 -25.13 -7.34
CA SER A 107 3.50 -24.75 -6.21
C SER A 107 4.48 -23.63 -6.53
N PHE A 108 4.73 -23.38 -7.82
CA PHE A 108 5.71 -22.40 -8.28
C PHE A 108 5.27 -21.71 -9.57
N LEU A 109 5.47 -20.39 -9.60
CA LEU A 109 5.41 -19.55 -10.80
C LEU A 109 6.75 -18.84 -11.01
N GLY A 110 7.35 -19.03 -12.19
CA GLY A 110 8.66 -18.48 -12.55
C GLY A 110 8.63 -16.99 -12.88
N ASP A 111 7.48 -16.46 -13.29
CA ASP A 111 7.20 -15.04 -13.37
C ASP A 111 5.98 -14.68 -12.49
N GLY A 112 5.13 -13.74 -12.92
CA GLY A 112 4.03 -13.20 -12.13
C GLY A 112 2.65 -13.71 -12.53
N ILE A 113 1.65 -13.29 -11.76
CA ILE A 113 0.23 -13.42 -12.11
C ILE A 113 -0.23 -12.03 -12.54
N TYR A 114 -0.57 -11.82 -13.80
CA TYR A 114 -0.99 -10.51 -14.30
C TYR A 114 -2.42 -10.56 -14.83
N LEU A 115 -3.41 -10.48 -13.94
CA LEU A 115 -4.83 -10.48 -14.32
C LEU A 115 -5.37 -9.06 -14.37
N TRP A 116 -5.48 -8.50 -15.58
CA TRP A 116 -6.04 -7.17 -15.83
C TRP A 116 -7.33 -7.25 -16.64
N ASN A 117 -8.40 -6.58 -16.17
CA ASN A 117 -9.69 -6.49 -16.85
C ASN A 117 -10.27 -7.88 -17.20
N PHE A 118 -10.06 -8.86 -16.32
CA PHE A 118 -10.48 -10.24 -16.51
C PHE A 118 -11.85 -10.46 -15.88
N TRP A 119 -12.88 -10.18 -16.68
CA TRP A 119 -14.29 -10.25 -16.29
C TRP A 119 -14.73 -11.69 -16.01
N GLY A 120 -15.70 -11.86 -15.12
CA GLY A 120 -16.23 -13.17 -14.75
C GLY A 120 -15.39 -13.95 -13.73
N LEU A 121 -14.10 -13.64 -13.54
CA LEU A 121 -13.30 -14.32 -12.51
C LEU A 121 -13.84 -13.99 -11.11
N GLY A 122 -14.44 -14.97 -10.46
CA GLY A 122 -15.01 -14.89 -9.10
C GLY A 122 -14.02 -15.24 -8.01
N ALA A 123 -13.20 -16.28 -8.22
CA ALA A 123 -12.19 -16.72 -7.28
C ALA A 123 -10.91 -17.23 -7.95
N LEU A 124 -9.77 -16.94 -7.31
CA LEU A 124 -8.45 -17.47 -7.67
C LEU A 124 -7.88 -18.25 -6.48
N ASN A 125 -7.91 -19.59 -6.57
CA ASN A 125 -7.56 -20.49 -5.47
C ASN A 125 -6.33 -21.32 -5.82
N LEU A 126 -5.15 -20.84 -5.42
CA LEU A 126 -3.87 -21.53 -5.64
C LEU A 126 -3.27 -21.92 -4.28
N LEU A 127 -3.98 -22.78 -3.55
CA LEU A 127 -3.74 -23.09 -2.14
C LEU A 127 -2.30 -23.52 -1.85
N ASN A 128 -1.69 -24.29 -2.77
CA ASN A 128 -0.35 -24.85 -2.61
C ASN A 128 0.75 -24.04 -3.30
N LEU A 129 0.42 -22.87 -3.86
CA LEU A 129 1.40 -21.97 -4.44
C LEU A 129 2.31 -21.43 -3.34
N LYS A 130 3.61 -21.76 -3.41
CA LYS A 130 4.60 -21.39 -2.40
C LYS A 130 5.43 -20.18 -2.79
N ALA A 131 5.74 -20.07 -4.07
CA ALA A 131 6.63 -19.03 -4.56
C ALA A 131 6.19 -18.51 -5.94
N ILE A 132 6.30 -17.20 -6.09
CA ILE A 132 6.18 -16.45 -7.33
C ILE A 132 7.50 -15.67 -7.46
N ASN A 133 8.21 -15.81 -8.57
CA ASN A 133 9.51 -15.13 -8.74
C ASN A 133 9.38 -13.66 -9.19
N SER A 134 8.15 -13.15 -9.24
CA SER A 134 7.78 -11.82 -9.72
C SER A 134 6.54 -11.31 -8.96
N THR A 135 5.68 -10.53 -9.61
CA THR A 135 4.55 -9.82 -8.99
C THR A 135 3.22 -10.55 -9.14
N ILE A 136 2.33 -10.40 -8.14
CA ILE A 136 0.88 -10.56 -8.31
C ILE A 136 0.27 -9.20 -8.68
N HIS A 137 -0.30 -9.08 -9.89
CA HIS A 137 -1.00 -7.90 -10.36
C HIS A 137 -2.45 -8.26 -10.67
N LEU A 138 -3.37 -7.88 -9.79
CA LEU A 138 -4.80 -8.10 -9.93
C LEU A 138 -5.49 -6.75 -10.06
N GLN A 139 -5.99 -6.41 -11.25
CA GLN A 139 -6.56 -5.10 -11.53
C GLN A 139 -7.83 -5.18 -12.37
N GLY A 140 -8.83 -4.39 -12.01
CA GLY A 140 -10.06 -4.30 -12.81
C GLY A 140 -10.78 -5.65 -12.90
N LEU A 141 -10.90 -6.32 -11.75
CA LEU A 141 -11.53 -7.65 -11.61
C LEU A 141 -12.88 -7.49 -10.90
N PRO A 142 -13.94 -7.02 -11.58
CA PRO A 142 -15.19 -6.59 -10.95
C PRO A 142 -16.03 -7.73 -10.36
N ASN A 143 -15.64 -8.99 -10.58
CA ASN A 143 -16.30 -10.17 -10.04
C ASN A 143 -15.45 -10.88 -8.98
N LEU A 144 -14.15 -10.55 -8.84
CA LEU A 144 -13.25 -11.28 -7.97
C LEU A 144 -13.54 -10.94 -6.50
N THR A 145 -14.04 -11.90 -5.75
CA THR A 145 -14.37 -11.76 -4.33
C THR A 145 -13.42 -12.51 -3.42
N HIS A 146 -12.73 -13.55 -3.93
CA HIS A 146 -11.92 -14.43 -3.09
C HIS A 146 -10.59 -14.79 -3.76
N VAL A 147 -9.49 -14.63 -3.01
CA VAL A 147 -8.15 -15.05 -3.40
C VAL A 147 -7.56 -15.92 -2.30
N ASP A 148 -7.21 -17.17 -2.62
CA ASP A 148 -6.54 -18.09 -1.70
C ASP A 148 -5.12 -18.42 -2.17
N PHE A 149 -4.16 -17.83 -1.46
CA PHE A 149 -2.72 -18.09 -1.52
C PHE A 149 -2.21 -18.52 -0.14
N THR A 150 -2.95 -19.38 0.56
CA THR A 150 -2.66 -19.80 1.96
C THR A 150 -1.18 -20.08 2.19
N ASN A 151 -0.52 -20.80 1.28
CA ASN A 151 0.86 -21.24 1.43
C ASN A 151 1.89 -20.37 0.68
N LEU A 152 1.51 -19.18 0.19
CA LEU A 152 2.44 -18.30 -0.51
C LEU A 152 3.39 -17.64 0.50
N GLU A 153 4.66 -18.01 0.39
CA GLU A 153 5.72 -17.58 1.30
C GLU A 153 6.66 -16.56 0.66
N ILE A 154 6.71 -16.51 -0.68
CA ILE A 154 7.70 -15.72 -1.43
C ILE A 154 7.08 -15.09 -2.68
N LEU A 155 7.23 -13.76 -2.84
CA LEU A 155 6.78 -13.00 -4.02
C LEU A 155 7.62 -11.73 -4.20
N THR A 156 7.68 -11.07 -5.36
CA THR A 156 8.43 -9.81 -5.52
C THR A 156 7.58 -8.58 -5.22
N GLY A 157 6.32 -8.57 -5.62
CA GLY A 157 5.42 -7.46 -5.31
C GLY A 157 3.97 -7.82 -5.45
N VAL A 158 3.11 -6.94 -4.97
CA VAL A 158 1.66 -7.08 -5.04
C VAL A 158 1.06 -5.76 -5.54
N PHE A 159 0.24 -5.84 -6.58
CA PHE A 159 -0.64 -4.77 -7.01
C PHE A 159 -2.07 -5.30 -6.96
N LEU A 160 -2.92 -4.72 -6.10
CA LEU A 160 -4.33 -5.08 -6.00
C LEU A 160 -5.19 -3.83 -6.24
N ASP A 161 -6.10 -3.95 -7.20
CA ASP A 161 -7.16 -2.99 -7.52
C ASP A 161 -8.43 -3.80 -7.85
N VAL A 162 -9.12 -4.23 -6.79
CA VAL A 162 -10.18 -5.24 -6.83
C VAL A 162 -11.35 -4.81 -5.95
N SER A 163 -12.25 -4.02 -6.52
CA SER A 163 -13.35 -3.31 -5.84
C SER A 163 -14.41 -4.19 -5.17
N LYS A 164 -14.38 -5.51 -5.39
CA LYS A 164 -15.27 -6.49 -4.75
C LYS A 164 -14.54 -7.55 -3.93
N LEU A 165 -13.23 -7.42 -3.71
CA LEU A 165 -12.48 -8.38 -2.91
C LEU A 165 -13.08 -8.42 -1.49
N GLU A 166 -13.38 -9.62 -1.01
CA GLU A 166 -13.94 -9.85 0.33
C GLU A 166 -12.95 -10.64 1.20
N GLU A 167 -12.16 -11.52 0.57
CA GLU A 167 -11.20 -12.38 1.25
C GLU A 167 -9.87 -12.46 0.49
N TRP A 168 -8.79 -12.20 1.22
CA TRP A 168 -7.41 -12.48 0.86
C TRP A 168 -6.85 -13.45 1.89
N LYS A 169 -6.60 -14.69 1.49
CA LYS A 169 -6.11 -15.74 2.38
C LYS A 169 -4.67 -16.07 2.07
N GLN A 170 -3.82 -15.85 3.07
CA GLN A 170 -2.39 -16.13 3.05
C GLN A 170 -1.96 -16.24 4.51
N ASN A 171 -1.11 -17.23 4.84
CA ASN A 171 -0.60 -17.39 6.21
C ASN A 171 0.40 -16.29 6.55
N ASP A 172 1.64 -16.39 6.04
CA ASP A 172 2.70 -15.43 6.31
C ASP A 172 3.59 -15.27 5.08
N LEU A 173 3.91 -14.02 4.74
CA LEU A 173 4.98 -13.75 3.78
C LEU A 173 6.33 -13.85 4.49
N LYS A 174 7.20 -14.75 4.01
CA LYS A 174 8.51 -14.97 4.63
C LYS A 174 9.62 -14.14 3.98
N ASN A 175 9.52 -13.88 2.67
CA ASN A 175 10.54 -13.12 1.96
C ASN A 175 10.00 -12.53 0.66
N TYR A 176 10.73 -11.57 0.09
CA TYR A 176 10.50 -11.08 -1.25
C TYR A 176 11.48 -11.69 -2.26
N THR A 177 11.05 -12.03 -3.49
CA THR A 177 11.87 -12.53 -4.63
C THR A 177 12.28 -11.40 -5.58
N GLY A 178 13.17 -11.70 -6.55
CA GLY A 178 13.51 -10.78 -7.65
C GLY A 178 14.72 -9.86 -7.44
N SER A 179 15.25 -9.31 -8.54
CA SER A 179 16.23 -8.22 -8.53
C SER A 179 15.60 -6.84 -8.40
N LYS A 180 14.26 -6.79 -8.42
CA LYS A 180 13.51 -5.57 -8.24
C LYS A 180 13.19 -5.37 -6.76
N PRO A 181 13.03 -4.11 -6.33
CA PRO A 181 12.63 -3.79 -4.97
C PRO A 181 11.23 -4.34 -4.70
N PRO A 182 10.96 -4.77 -3.47
CA PRO A 182 9.62 -5.19 -3.13
C PRO A 182 8.67 -4.01 -3.16
N TYR A 183 7.48 -4.18 -3.74
CA TYR A 183 6.46 -3.14 -3.72
C TYR A 183 5.09 -3.74 -3.42
N VAL A 184 4.28 -3.00 -2.67
CA VAL A 184 2.87 -3.38 -2.44
C VAL A 184 2.00 -2.14 -2.68
N ASN A 185 1.18 -2.21 -3.72
CA ASN A 185 0.22 -1.18 -4.06
C ASN A 185 -1.19 -1.74 -3.89
N LEU A 186 -1.96 -1.10 -3.01
CA LEU A 186 -3.31 -1.52 -2.63
C LEU A 186 -4.27 -0.37 -2.91
N MET A 187 -5.10 -0.56 -3.93
CA MET A 187 -6.13 0.36 -4.37
C MET A 187 -7.48 -0.34 -4.29
N ASP A 188 -8.52 0.37 -3.87
CA ASP A 188 -9.92 -0.09 -3.86
C ASP A 188 -10.11 -1.60 -3.59
N LEU A 189 -9.78 -2.06 -2.38
CA LEU A 189 -9.85 -3.49 -2.01
C LEU A 189 -11.27 -3.97 -1.67
N GLY A 190 -12.31 -3.31 -2.17
CA GLY A 190 -13.69 -3.71 -1.93
C GLY A 190 -14.02 -3.85 -0.45
N ASN A 191 -14.62 -4.99 -0.07
CA ASN A 191 -15.08 -5.22 1.31
C ASN A 191 -14.04 -5.99 2.16
N LEU A 192 -12.78 -6.04 1.71
CA LEU A 192 -11.72 -6.78 2.39
C LEU A 192 -11.54 -6.27 3.82
N LYS A 193 -11.61 -7.19 4.79
CA LYS A 193 -11.53 -6.86 6.22
C LYS A 193 -10.10 -6.83 6.75
N SER A 194 -9.19 -7.56 6.11
CA SER A 194 -7.79 -7.67 6.52
C SER A 194 -6.93 -8.07 5.34
N ILE A 195 -5.72 -7.50 5.28
CA ILE A 195 -4.63 -7.92 4.41
C ILE A 195 -3.33 -8.11 5.22
N TYR A 196 -3.51 -8.37 6.51
CA TYR A 196 -2.45 -8.38 7.52
C TYR A 196 -1.28 -9.30 7.17
N SER A 197 -1.52 -10.45 6.53
CA SER A 197 -0.50 -11.44 6.19
C SER A 197 0.61 -10.95 5.25
N LEU A 198 0.37 -9.91 4.45
CA LEU A 198 1.43 -9.25 3.66
C LEU A 198 2.40 -8.44 4.53
N PHE A 199 1.97 -8.08 5.73
CA PHE A 199 2.67 -7.12 6.60
C PHE A 199 2.98 -7.67 7.99
N ALA A 200 2.47 -8.85 8.35
CA ALA A 200 2.52 -9.41 9.70
C ALA A 200 3.92 -9.75 10.18
N SER A 201 4.73 -10.32 9.28
CA SER A 201 6.08 -10.78 9.60
C SER A 201 7.10 -9.66 9.38
N PRO A 202 8.01 -9.42 10.33
CA PRO A 202 9.15 -8.53 10.11
C PRO A 202 10.03 -9.07 9.00
N ILE A 203 9.98 -8.42 7.83
CA ILE A 203 10.88 -8.69 6.72
C ILE A 203 11.97 -7.62 6.74
N ASP A 204 13.21 -8.03 6.48
CA ASP A 204 14.37 -7.16 6.26
C ASP A 204 14.68 -7.14 4.75
N PRO A 205 14.28 -6.08 4.01
CA PRO A 205 14.54 -6.00 2.59
C PRO A 205 16.04 -5.87 2.26
N ARG A 206 16.93 -5.53 3.23
CA ARG A 206 18.38 -5.35 3.02
C ARG A 206 19.16 -6.63 2.76
N GLN A 207 18.53 -7.81 2.82
CA GLN A 207 19.19 -9.05 2.38
C GLN A 207 19.52 -9.04 0.87
N ARG A 208 19.10 -8.00 0.13
CA ARG A 208 19.55 -7.70 -1.24
C ARG A 208 20.35 -6.39 -1.27
N ARG A 209 21.39 -6.39 -2.11
CA ARG A 209 22.52 -5.46 -2.04
C ARG A 209 22.10 -3.98 -2.05
N PRO A 210 22.82 -3.10 -1.32
CA PRO A 210 22.47 -1.69 -1.19
C PRO A 210 22.91 -0.91 -2.44
N THR A 211 22.08 -0.89 -3.48
CA THR A 211 22.20 0.11 -4.55
C THR A 211 20.98 1.01 -4.56
N TRP A 212 20.98 2.00 -3.65
CA TRP A 212 20.40 3.36 -3.63
C TRP A 212 19.10 3.74 -4.41
N ASN A 213 18.43 2.83 -5.09
CA ASN A 213 17.19 3.02 -5.82
C ASN A 213 16.22 1.86 -5.61
N GLU A 214 16.52 0.95 -4.68
CA GLU A 214 15.62 -0.15 -4.37
C GLU A 214 14.53 0.29 -3.39
N ARG A 215 13.47 0.88 -3.94
CA ARG A 215 12.37 1.50 -3.19
C ARG A 215 11.31 0.48 -2.85
N VAL A 216 11.05 0.31 -1.56
CA VAL A 216 9.77 -0.24 -1.13
C VAL A 216 8.79 0.92 -1.09
N ASP A 217 8.00 1.02 -2.15
CA ASP A 217 6.89 1.97 -2.23
C ASP A 217 5.61 1.24 -1.82
N LEU A 218 5.07 1.62 -0.67
CA LEU A 218 3.74 1.21 -0.25
C LEU A 218 2.77 2.35 -0.49
N TRP A 219 1.90 2.18 -1.49
CA TRP A 219 0.77 3.06 -1.71
C TRP A 219 -0.49 2.32 -1.32
N ILE A 220 -1.13 2.78 -0.25
CA ILE A 220 -2.31 2.14 0.30
C ILE A 220 -3.45 3.16 0.27
N SER A 221 -4.48 2.92 -0.54
CA SER A 221 -5.70 3.75 -0.63
C SER A 221 -6.93 2.90 -0.33
N LEU A 222 -7.38 2.94 0.93
CA LEU A 222 -8.34 1.97 1.45
C LEU A 222 -9.60 2.65 2.02
N HIS A 223 -10.66 2.74 1.22
CA HIS A 223 -11.89 3.41 1.66
C HIS A 223 -12.79 2.56 2.58
N LYS A 224 -12.52 1.26 2.68
CA LYS A 224 -13.37 0.30 3.42
C LYS A 224 -12.59 -0.53 4.45
N LEU A 225 -11.27 -0.67 4.31
CA LEU A 225 -10.46 -1.31 5.35
C LEU A 225 -10.46 -0.41 6.59
N ARG A 226 -10.83 -0.97 7.75
CA ARG A 226 -10.91 -0.22 9.02
C ARG A 226 -9.64 -0.26 9.84
N GLN A 227 -8.80 -1.27 9.61
CA GLN A 227 -7.58 -1.49 10.39
C GLN A 227 -6.46 -1.94 9.47
N PHE A 228 -5.30 -1.30 9.59
CA PHE A 228 -4.07 -1.64 8.89
C PHE A 228 -2.93 -1.70 9.90
N THR A 229 -2.21 -2.82 9.92
CA THR A 229 -1.03 -3.01 10.77
C THR A 229 0.17 -3.28 9.87
N PHE A 230 1.22 -2.49 10.03
CA PHE A 230 2.47 -2.62 9.29
C PHE A 230 3.56 -3.21 10.17
N GLY A 231 4.01 -4.44 9.89
CA GLY A 231 4.94 -5.17 10.76
C GLY A 231 6.37 -5.34 10.22
N TRP A 232 6.73 -4.75 9.08
CA TRP A 232 8.10 -4.89 8.59
C TRP A 232 9.09 -4.15 9.47
N SER A 233 10.33 -4.63 9.46
CA SER A 233 11.39 -4.02 10.26
C SER A 233 12.00 -2.79 9.62
N GLU A 234 11.81 -2.62 8.31
CA GLU A 234 12.36 -1.50 7.55
C GLU A 234 11.56 -1.23 6.27
N ILE A 235 11.54 0.04 5.86
CA ILE A 235 10.91 0.50 4.63
C ILE A 235 11.53 1.80 4.12
N ASP A 236 11.63 1.97 2.79
CA ASP A 236 11.96 3.28 2.22
C ASP A 236 10.76 4.22 2.39
N LYS A 237 9.64 3.93 1.72
CA LYS A 237 8.46 4.80 1.75
C LYS A 237 7.17 4.07 2.05
N LEU A 238 6.47 4.51 3.09
CA LEU A 238 5.11 4.07 3.41
C LEU A 238 4.13 5.22 3.28
N SER A 239 3.26 5.17 2.27
CA SER A 239 2.18 6.11 2.04
C SER A 239 0.82 5.45 2.31
N VAL A 240 0.11 5.93 3.31
CA VAL A 240 -1.20 5.42 3.73
C VAL A 240 -2.27 6.49 3.61
N ARG A 241 -3.35 6.13 2.92
CA ARG A 241 -4.60 6.87 2.76
C ARG A 241 -5.76 5.91 3.01
N GLY A 242 -6.83 6.41 3.62
CA GLY A 242 -7.96 5.56 3.99
C GLY A 242 -9.31 6.22 3.82
N GLY A 243 -10.32 5.59 4.42
CA GLY A 243 -11.62 6.16 4.72
C GLY A 243 -12.12 5.55 6.02
N ASP A 244 -11.87 6.22 7.14
CA ASP A 244 -12.03 5.69 8.50
C ASP A 244 -11.12 4.47 8.76
N LEU A 245 -9.82 4.70 8.63
CA LEU A 245 -8.76 3.71 8.78
C LEU A 245 -7.93 3.96 10.05
N ALA A 246 -7.78 2.94 10.89
CA ALA A 246 -6.80 2.92 11.97
C ALA A 246 -5.49 2.26 11.50
N VAL A 247 -4.37 2.94 11.70
CA VAL A 247 -3.02 2.49 11.33
C VAL A 247 -2.21 2.16 12.58
N THR A 248 -1.62 0.97 12.61
CA THR A 248 -0.69 0.53 13.66
C THR A 248 0.68 0.23 13.05
N PHE A 249 1.73 0.90 13.53
CA PHE A 249 3.11 0.57 13.17
C PHE A 249 3.66 -0.45 14.16
N GLY A 250 4.04 -1.62 13.67
CA GLY A 250 4.49 -2.77 14.45
C GLY A 250 3.42 -3.83 14.57
N ALA A 251 3.70 -5.02 14.04
CA ALA A 251 2.94 -6.22 14.34
C ALA A 251 3.28 -6.73 15.75
N SER A 252 2.60 -7.79 16.20
CA SER A 252 2.77 -8.38 17.54
C SER A 252 4.17 -8.95 17.83
N SER A 253 5.05 -9.02 16.82
CA SER A 253 6.44 -9.48 16.95
C SER A 253 7.45 -8.43 16.46
N SER A 254 6.99 -7.23 16.07
CA SER A 254 7.84 -6.18 15.52
C SER A 254 8.41 -5.31 16.64
N GLU A 255 9.66 -5.58 17.02
CA GLU A 255 10.34 -4.77 18.05
C GLU A 255 10.86 -3.43 17.51
N LYS A 256 11.14 -3.37 16.20
CA LYS A 256 11.73 -2.18 15.55
C LYS A 256 11.10 -1.88 14.19
N LEU A 257 11.14 -0.62 13.82
CA LEU A 257 10.84 -0.12 12.46
C LEU A 257 11.81 1.00 12.09
N GLU A 258 12.52 0.86 10.97
CA GLU A 258 13.35 1.88 10.35
C GLU A 258 12.70 2.35 9.05
N ALA A 259 12.34 3.62 8.94
CA ALA A 259 11.74 4.19 7.74
C ALA A 259 12.58 5.32 7.16
N ARG A 260 12.54 5.52 5.85
CA ARG A 260 13.00 6.79 5.29
C ARG A 260 11.86 7.81 5.33
N GLU A 261 10.71 7.45 4.79
CA GLU A 261 9.54 8.33 4.71
C GLU A 261 8.26 7.60 5.12
N ILE A 262 7.54 8.17 6.08
CA ILE A 262 6.18 7.80 6.43
C ILE A 262 5.26 8.95 6.04
N PHE A 263 4.26 8.67 5.22
CA PHE A 263 3.26 9.63 4.76
C PHE A 263 1.86 9.12 5.09
N ILE A 264 1.20 9.77 6.04
CA ILE A 264 -0.17 9.50 6.46
C ILE A 264 -1.05 10.64 5.95
N SER A 265 -2.17 10.30 5.31
CA SER A 265 -3.04 11.27 4.65
C SER A 265 -4.53 11.03 4.95
N GLU A 266 -5.41 11.61 4.13
CA GLU A 266 -6.86 11.64 4.29
C GLU A 266 -7.48 10.29 4.67
N GLY A 267 -8.52 10.34 5.50
CA GLY A 267 -9.31 9.20 5.94
C GLY A 267 -8.63 8.27 6.94
N VAL A 268 -7.39 8.52 7.35
CA VAL A 268 -6.82 7.88 8.55
C VAL A 268 -7.40 8.57 9.79
N THR A 269 -7.94 7.78 10.72
CA THR A 269 -8.63 8.24 11.94
C THR A 269 -7.89 7.90 13.23
N LYS A 270 -6.93 6.98 13.16
CA LYS A 270 -6.06 6.63 14.29
C LYS A 270 -4.67 6.24 13.79
N VAL A 271 -3.64 6.68 14.49
CA VAL A 271 -2.26 6.23 14.33
C VAL A 271 -1.77 5.73 15.68
N ALA A 272 -1.16 4.55 15.71
CA ALA A 272 -0.64 3.95 16.93
C ALA A 272 0.64 3.15 16.67
N ARG A 273 1.38 2.88 17.74
CA ARG A 273 2.44 1.88 17.75
C ARG A 273 1.88 0.53 18.21
N GLY A 274 2.46 -0.54 17.70
CA GLY A 274 2.28 -1.88 18.22
C GLY A 274 2.90 -2.01 19.62
N PRO A 275 2.37 -2.90 20.47
CA PRO A 275 2.76 -2.98 21.88
C PRO A 275 4.22 -3.41 22.09
N GLU A 276 4.78 -4.21 21.19
CA GLU A 276 6.15 -4.70 21.28
C GLU A 276 7.18 -3.75 20.63
N MET A 277 6.73 -2.69 19.96
CA MET A 277 7.61 -1.78 19.22
C MET A 277 8.36 -0.87 20.19
N THR A 278 9.64 -1.16 20.40
CA THR A 278 10.53 -0.40 21.28
C THR A 278 11.36 0.65 20.56
N ASN A 279 11.54 0.53 19.25
CA ASN A 279 12.34 1.46 18.46
C ASN A 279 11.68 1.78 17.11
N PHE A 280 11.33 3.03 16.88
CA PHE A 280 10.84 3.51 15.59
C PHE A 280 11.68 4.70 15.12
N THR A 281 12.49 4.51 14.09
CA THR A 281 13.25 5.60 13.44
C THR A 281 12.66 5.93 12.08
N ALA A 282 12.60 7.22 11.73
CA ALA A 282 12.18 7.66 10.41
C ALA A 282 13.02 8.87 9.94
N GLU A 283 13.53 8.96 8.71
CA GLU A 283 14.12 10.26 8.26
C GLU A 283 13.01 11.34 8.17
N SER A 284 11.80 10.94 7.80
CA SER A 284 10.68 11.83 7.54
C SER A 284 9.35 11.23 8.00
N PHE A 285 8.60 11.97 8.80
CA PHE A 285 7.24 11.65 9.21
C PHE A 285 6.28 12.77 8.81
N TRP A 286 5.35 12.46 7.91
CA TRP A 286 4.39 13.39 7.34
C TRP A 286 2.97 12.93 7.68
N CYS A 287 2.18 13.77 8.31
CA CYS A 287 0.80 13.52 8.70
C CYS A 287 -0.09 14.64 8.16
N GLN A 288 -0.69 14.43 6.98
CA GLN A 288 -1.75 15.26 6.40
C GLN A 288 -3.12 14.74 6.83
N CYS A 289 -3.36 14.85 8.12
CA CYS A 289 -4.32 14.11 8.89
C CYS A 289 -5.63 14.91 9.03
N GLY A 290 -6.36 15.02 7.91
CA GLY A 290 -7.63 15.75 7.84
C GLY A 290 -8.73 15.20 8.77
N ASP A 291 -8.67 13.90 9.10
CA ASP A 291 -9.71 13.19 9.85
C ASP A 291 -9.31 12.75 11.26
N LEU A 292 -8.04 12.91 11.65
CA LEU A 292 -7.61 12.64 13.03
C LEU A 292 -7.99 13.80 13.96
N SER A 293 -8.52 13.46 15.14
CA SER A 293 -8.73 14.40 16.25
C SER A 293 -7.54 14.47 17.20
N SER A 294 -6.78 13.38 17.36
CA SER A 294 -5.57 13.33 18.16
C SER A 294 -4.46 12.57 17.44
N LEU A 295 -3.22 13.02 17.62
CA LEU A 295 -2.04 12.36 17.09
C LEU A 295 -1.00 12.20 18.19
N GLU A 296 -0.59 10.97 18.44
CA GLU A 296 0.66 10.68 19.14
C GLU A 296 1.70 10.33 18.08
N VAL A 297 2.74 11.15 17.97
CA VAL A 297 3.79 10.96 16.97
C VAL A 297 4.55 9.67 17.30
N PRO A 298 4.53 8.65 16.41
CA PRO A 298 4.98 7.31 16.78
C PRO A 298 6.50 7.11 16.69
N VAL A 299 7.27 8.10 16.23
CA VAL A 299 8.70 7.97 15.93
C VAL A 299 9.58 8.39 17.09
N ASP A 300 10.57 7.57 17.44
CA ASP A 300 11.56 7.83 18.49
C ASP A 300 12.70 8.72 18.01
N LEU A 301 13.15 8.56 16.75
CA LEU A 301 14.17 9.38 16.12
C LEU A 301 13.72 9.83 14.73
N VAL A 302 13.87 11.12 14.44
CA VAL A 302 13.42 11.70 13.18
C VAL A 302 14.16 12.97 12.78
N ASP A 303 14.38 13.14 11.48
CA ASP A 303 15.00 14.37 10.93
C ASP A 303 13.94 15.40 10.52
N ASN A 304 12.78 14.96 10.03
CA ASN A 304 11.71 15.85 9.56
C ASN A 304 10.33 15.38 10.05
N VAL A 305 9.59 16.27 10.72
CA VAL A 305 8.22 16.05 11.15
C VAL A 305 7.33 17.13 10.54
N PHE A 306 6.35 16.71 9.76
CA PHE A 306 5.32 17.59 9.20
C PHE A 306 3.93 17.12 9.61
N ILE A 307 3.18 17.97 10.31
CA ILE A 307 1.83 17.68 10.78
C ILE A 307 0.88 18.77 10.27
N SER A 308 -0.18 18.37 9.58
CA SER A 308 -1.24 19.25 9.13
C SER A 308 -2.60 18.56 9.24
N GLY A 309 -3.63 19.25 9.70
CA GLY A 309 -4.94 18.63 9.93
C GLY A 309 -6.03 19.65 10.25
N GLY A 310 -7.20 19.50 9.63
CA GLY A 310 -8.34 20.40 9.86
C GLY A 310 -9.09 20.12 11.17
N LYS A 311 -9.09 18.85 11.61
CA LYS A 311 -9.83 18.37 12.79
C LYS A 311 -8.95 18.04 13.98
N LEU A 312 -7.63 18.27 13.88
CA LEU A 312 -6.68 17.88 14.91
C LEU A 312 -6.80 18.81 16.13
N GLU A 313 -7.18 18.24 17.27
CA GLU A 313 -7.40 18.94 18.54
C GLU A 313 -6.22 18.74 19.51
N SER A 314 -5.43 17.68 19.33
CA SER A 314 -4.24 17.42 20.15
C SER A 314 -3.11 16.76 19.36
N VAL A 315 -1.88 17.15 19.69
CA VAL A 315 -0.65 16.52 19.23
C VAL A 315 0.20 16.19 20.44
N ARG A 316 0.67 14.95 20.52
CA ARG A 316 1.61 14.48 21.53
C ARG A 316 2.92 14.09 20.86
N LEU A 317 4.01 14.69 21.33
CA LEU A 317 5.36 14.26 20.96
C LEU A 317 5.83 13.19 21.95
N PRO A 318 6.57 12.16 21.50
CA PRO A 318 7.08 11.14 22.41
C PRO A 318 8.17 11.73 23.31
N VAL A 319 8.41 11.10 24.47
CA VAL A 319 9.53 11.48 25.37
C VAL A 319 10.87 11.44 24.64
N ALA A 320 11.02 10.52 23.67
CA ALA A 320 12.20 10.42 22.83
C ALA A 320 12.50 11.69 22.00
N ALA A 321 11.51 12.57 21.80
CA ALA A 321 11.69 13.85 21.11
C ALA A 321 12.71 14.78 21.79
N GLU A 322 12.95 14.61 23.09
CA GLU A 322 14.01 15.34 23.80
C GLU A 322 15.40 15.04 23.23
N ASN A 323 15.58 13.88 22.59
CA ASN A 323 16.83 13.42 22.00
C ASN A 323 16.88 13.64 20.47
N TRP A 324 15.87 14.25 19.86
CA TRP A 324 15.92 14.59 18.44
C TRP A 324 17.02 15.63 18.18
N LYS A 325 17.74 15.45 17.08
CA LYS A 325 18.90 16.29 16.73
C LYS A 325 18.71 16.85 15.33
N ASN A 326 18.96 18.15 15.18
CA ASN A 326 18.87 18.85 13.89
C ASN A 326 17.53 18.64 13.17
N VAL A 327 16.45 18.46 13.96
CA VAL A 327 15.12 18.13 13.43
C VAL A 327 14.45 19.35 12.81
N SER A 328 13.68 19.13 11.74
CA SER A 328 12.74 20.10 11.20
C SER A 328 11.32 19.76 11.63
N LEU A 329 10.75 20.54 12.55
CA LEU A 329 9.40 20.35 13.07
C LEU A 329 8.44 21.40 12.50
N SER A 330 7.43 20.95 11.77
CA SER A 330 6.39 21.80 11.19
C SER A 330 5.00 21.32 11.59
N VAL A 331 4.21 22.18 12.24
CA VAL A 331 2.83 21.91 12.63
C VAL A 331 1.93 23.03 12.09
N TYR A 332 0.99 22.67 11.21
CA TYR A 332 0.03 23.59 10.59
C TYR A 332 -1.40 23.09 10.78
N THR A 333 -2.06 23.55 11.84
CA THR A 333 -3.36 23.04 12.28
C THR A 333 -4.15 24.18 12.91
N PRO A 334 -4.94 24.95 12.12
CA PRO A 334 -5.64 26.13 12.63
C PRO A 334 -6.61 25.87 13.81
N GLY A 335 -7.12 24.65 13.94
CA GLY A 335 -7.99 24.22 15.03
C GLY A 335 -7.25 23.73 16.29
N LEU A 336 -5.97 23.40 16.20
CA LEU A 336 -5.19 22.84 17.30
C LEU A 336 -5.00 23.89 18.40
N LEU A 337 -5.31 23.51 19.64
CA LEU A 337 -5.08 24.35 20.81
C LEU A 337 -3.74 23.99 21.45
N MET A 338 -2.80 24.92 21.41
CA MET A 338 -1.47 24.80 22.02
C MET A 338 -1.37 25.82 23.15
N ASN A 339 -1.93 25.45 24.31
CA ASN A 339 -1.98 26.32 25.50
C ASN A 339 -1.15 25.83 26.69
N THR A 340 -0.73 24.57 26.67
CA THR A 340 0.11 23.93 27.68
C THR A 340 0.88 22.77 27.06
N THR A 341 2.02 22.42 27.65
CA THR A 341 2.79 21.21 27.32
C THR A 341 2.32 19.98 28.08
N GLN A 342 1.27 20.08 28.90
CA GLN A 342 0.73 19.00 29.74
C GLN A 342 -0.73 18.67 29.41
N ASP A 343 -1.14 17.41 29.62
CA ASP A 343 -2.55 17.03 29.60
C ASP A 343 -3.27 17.34 30.94
N LEU A 344 -4.55 16.96 31.02
CA LEU A 344 -5.38 17.18 32.20
C LEU A 344 -4.90 16.42 33.45
N ASP A 345 -4.16 15.34 33.24
CA ASP A 345 -3.59 14.51 34.31
C ASP A 345 -2.19 15.02 34.74
N GLY A 346 -1.69 16.08 34.10
CA GLY A 346 -0.38 16.66 34.35
C GLY A 346 0.77 15.95 33.64
N ASN A 347 0.49 14.99 32.75
CA ASN A 347 1.53 14.33 31.98
C ASN A 347 2.05 15.28 30.91
N THR A 348 3.36 15.30 30.69
CA THR A 348 3.94 16.06 29.58
C THR A 348 3.53 15.40 28.26
N ILE A 349 2.91 16.19 27.39
CA ILE A 349 2.48 15.78 26.05
C ILE A 349 3.31 16.45 24.94
N TRP A 350 4.08 17.48 25.28
CA TRP A 350 4.97 18.14 24.34
C TRP A 350 6.38 18.20 24.91
N HIS A 351 7.27 17.43 24.30
CA HIS A 351 8.68 17.35 24.67
C HIS A 351 9.51 18.14 23.66
N TRP A 352 10.24 19.14 24.13
CA TRP A 352 11.15 19.91 23.29
C TRP A 352 12.49 19.18 23.13
N PRO A 353 13.05 19.14 21.91
CA PRO A 353 14.44 18.74 21.71
C PRO A 353 15.38 19.53 22.63
N LYS A 354 16.26 18.80 23.34
CA LYS A 354 17.27 19.39 24.23
C LYS A 354 18.54 19.83 23.48
N GLU A 355 18.72 19.33 22.27
CA GLU A 355 19.79 19.74 21.36
C GLU A 355 19.26 20.79 20.35
N GLU A 356 19.85 20.84 19.15
CA GLU A 356 19.48 21.79 18.10
C GLU A 356 18.26 21.34 17.30
N ILE A 357 17.33 22.27 17.07
CA ILE A 357 16.26 22.19 16.09
C ILE A 357 16.74 22.95 14.85
N TYR A 358 16.75 22.32 13.69
CA TYR A 358 17.10 23.02 12.46
C TYR A 358 16.01 24.02 12.06
N SER A 359 14.75 23.57 12.06
CA SER A 359 13.61 24.39 11.67
C SER A 359 12.42 24.15 12.58
N LEU A 360 11.82 25.22 13.09
CA LEU A 360 10.57 25.17 13.85
C LEU A 360 9.52 26.06 13.18
N PHE A 361 8.43 25.46 12.74
CA PHE A 361 7.25 26.15 12.22
C PHE A 361 6.00 25.69 12.98
N LEU A 362 5.34 26.60 13.69
CA LEU A 362 4.07 26.30 14.39
C LEU A 362 2.99 27.31 13.97
N ALA A 363 1.87 26.82 13.45
CA ALA A 363 0.73 27.62 13.05
C ALA A 363 -0.58 27.00 13.57
N ALA A 364 -1.09 27.55 14.68
CA ALA A 364 -2.21 26.99 15.44
C ALA A 364 -2.83 28.06 16.37
N ASN A 365 -3.75 27.67 17.26
CA ASN A 365 -4.19 28.54 18.36
C ASN A 365 -3.19 28.42 19.52
N ILE A 366 -2.19 29.32 19.57
CA ILE A 366 -1.03 29.21 20.46
C ILE A 366 -1.13 30.28 21.56
N THR A 367 -0.85 29.92 22.81
CA THR A 367 -0.76 30.90 23.92
C THR A 367 0.69 31.06 24.37
N THR A 368 0.97 32.17 25.08
CA THR A 368 2.27 32.35 25.75
C THR A 368 2.59 31.20 26.71
N ASP A 369 1.58 30.69 27.42
CA ASP A 369 1.76 29.63 28.40
C ASP A 369 2.33 28.36 27.77
N PHE A 370 2.03 28.03 26.52
CA PHE A 370 2.60 26.87 25.85
C PHE A 370 4.14 26.87 25.79
N PHE A 371 4.77 28.03 25.62
CA PHE A 371 6.24 28.15 25.61
C PHE A 371 6.82 28.32 27.02
N CYS A 372 6.06 28.94 27.92
CA CYS A 372 6.47 29.24 29.28
C CYS A 372 6.20 28.10 30.27
N SER A 373 5.29 27.18 29.95
CA SER A 373 4.81 26.14 30.86
C SER A 373 5.86 25.07 31.08
N GLY A 374 6.46 25.13 32.28
CA GLY A 374 6.91 23.97 33.05
C GLY A 374 6.33 24.14 34.45
N ILE A 375 5.01 23.88 34.63
CA ILE A 375 4.36 24.13 35.91
C ILE A 375 4.65 22.97 36.86
N GLY A 376 5.41 23.30 37.90
CA GLY A 376 5.73 22.41 39.01
C GLY A 376 7.16 22.54 39.50
N ASN A 377 7.67 23.76 39.75
CA ASN A 377 8.78 24.16 40.64
C ASN A 377 10.04 23.26 40.83
N VAL A 378 10.28 22.23 40.04
CA VAL A 378 11.33 21.23 40.30
C VAL A 378 12.16 20.94 39.06
N ASP A 379 11.66 21.14 37.84
CA ASP A 379 12.49 21.04 36.64
C ASP A 379 12.05 22.00 35.53
N ASN A 380 12.85 23.06 35.30
CA ASN A 380 12.62 24.04 34.23
C ASN A 380 12.99 23.48 32.84
N SER A 381 13.48 22.24 32.76
CA SER A 381 14.00 21.62 31.55
C SER A 381 12.95 21.38 30.46
N SER A 382 11.65 21.41 30.78
CA SER A 382 10.55 21.16 29.84
C SER A 382 9.96 22.42 29.20
N SER A 383 10.39 23.62 29.61
CA SER A 383 9.96 24.88 29.00
C SER A 383 10.85 25.23 27.80
N PHE A 384 10.26 25.75 26.73
CA PHE A 384 11.05 26.28 25.59
C PHE A 384 11.87 27.52 26.00
N ILE A 385 11.23 28.45 26.73
CA ILE A 385 11.84 29.73 27.15
C ILE A 385 12.87 29.55 28.26
N LYS A 386 12.65 28.66 29.23
CA LYS A 386 13.59 28.44 30.33
C LYS A 386 14.53 27.25 30.13
N GLY A 387 14.23 26.37 29.18
CA GLY A 387 15.05 25.21 28.85
C GLY A 387 16.21 25.55 27.91
N ASN A 388 16.84 24.51 27.38
CA ASN A 388 18.06 24.61 26.55
C ASN A 388 17.79 24.37 25.05
N THR A 389 16.56 24.51 24.58
CA THR A 389 16.25 24.29 23.17
C THR A 389 16.87 25.39 22.30
N HIS A 390 17.65 25.01 21.28
CA HIS A 390 18.22 25.95 20.31
C HIS A 390 17.58 25.76 18.95
N VAL A 391 17.31 26.84 18.23
CA VAL A 391 16.83 26.81 16.85
C VAL A 391 17.87 27.48 15.96
N THR A 392 18.45 26.75 15.00
CA THR A 392 19.64 27.21 14.27
C THR A 392 19.35 27.69 12.85
N GLY A 393 18.34 27.12 12.18
CA GLY A 393 17.97 27.45 10.80
C GLY A 393 16.81 28.44 10.70
N SER A 394 15.58 27.95 10.86
CA SER A 394 14.35 28.76 10.73
C SER A 394 13.47 28.68 11.97
N PHE A 395 12.90 29.81 12.38
CA PHE A 395 11.93 29.88 13.46
C PHE A 395 10.76 30.76 13.02
N GLU A 396 9.58 30.15 12.94
CA GLU A 396 8.35 30.86 12.57
C GLU A 396 7.16 30.35 13.37
N ILE A 397 6.48 31.28 14.06
CA ILE A 397 5.28 31.01 14.85
C ILE A 397 4.14 31.89 14.37
N SER A 398 2.99 31.28 14.11
CA SER A 398 1.75 31.93 13.68
C SER A 398 0.61 31.57 14.62
N ASP A 399 0.29 32.46 15.55
CA ASP A 399 -0.83 32.31 16.47
C ASP A 399 -2.14 32.86 15.88
N HIS A 400 -3.11 31.97 15.68
CA HIS A 400 -4.45 32.29 15.21
C HIS A 400 -5.41 32.75 16.33
N SER A 401 -5.07 32.49 17.60
CA SER A 401 -5.88 32.85 18.76
C SER A 401 -5.70 34.31 19.19
N GLY A 402 -4.55 34.91 18.89
CA GLY A 402 -4.16 36.26 19.31
C GLY A 402 -3.79 36.35 20.80
N LYS A 403 -3.43 35.22 21.42
CA LYS A 403 -3.08 35.10 22.85
C LYS A 403 -1.58 34.91 23.08
N LEU A 404 -0.80 34.69 22.02
CA LEU A 404 0.66 34.65 22.11
C LEU A 404 1.23 36.07 22.20
N ASP A 405 2.05 36.32 23.22
CA ASP A 405 2.94 37.49 23.28
C ASP A 405 4.30 37.12 22.69
N CYS A 406 4.56 37.58 21.47
CA CYS A 406 5.81 37.33 20.76
C CYS A 406 7.06 37.90 21.45
N LYS A 407 6.91 38.82 22.42
CA LYS A 407 8.05 39.39 23.16
C LYS A 407 8.76 38.38 24.04
N ILE A 408 8.12 37.26 24.40
CA ILE A 408 8.79 36.20 25.19
C ILE A 408 10.03 35.63 24.47
N PHE A 409 10.05 35.68 23.14
CA PHE A 409 11.20 35.23 22.35
C PHE A 409 12.37 36.21 22.42
N ASP A 410 12.16 37.44 22.90
CA ASP A 410 13.26 38.37 23.13
C ASP A 410 14.21 37.91 24.24
N GLU A 411 13.72 37.08 25.17
CA GLU A 411 14.51 36.52 26.28
C GLU A 411 15.54 35.46 25.81
N ILE A 412 15.37 34.94 24.58
CA ILE A 412 16.11 33.77 24.08
C ILE A 412 16.67 34.00 22.68
N LYS A 413 16.89 35.27 22.27
CA LYS A 413 17.38 35.61 20.92
C LYS A 413 18.71 34.96 20.57
N ASP A 414 19.55 34.71 21.55
CA ASP A 414 20.84 34.02 21.40
C ASP A 414 20.67 32.52 21.06
N ARG A 415 19.48 31.97 21.29
CA ARG A 415 19.11 30.58 20.97
C ARG A 415 18.24 30.46 19.72
N LEU A 416 17.95 31.56 19.05
CA LEU A 416 17.12 31.63 17.84
C LEU A 416 17.96 32.06 16.63
N PRO A 417 17.51 31.78 15.39
CA PRO A 417 18.19 32.29 14.21
C PRO A 417 18.17 33.82 14.19
N SER A 418 19.18 34.42 13.53
CA SER A 418 19.33 35.89 13.40
C SER A 418 18.09 36.59 12.85
N ARG A 419 17.26 35.86 12.10
CA ARG A 419 15.93 36.28 11.64
C ARG A 419 14.94 35.22 12.08
N TYR A 420 13.98 35.63 12.89
CA TYR A 420 12.86 34.79 13.32
C TYR A 420 11.54 35.54 13.11
N LEU A 421 10.46 34.80 12.93
CA LEU A 421 9.13 35.34 12.69
C LEU A 421 8.18 34.91 13.81
N CYS A 422 7.42 35.88 14.33
CA CYS A 422 6.31 35.61 15.22
C CYS A 422 5.14 36.50 14.86
N TYR A 423 4.03 35.88 14.48
CA TYR A 423 2.78 36.53 14.13
C TYR A 423 1.72 36.16 15.17
N SER A 424 1.19 37.16 15.87
CA SER A 424 0.01 37.01 16.71
C SER A 424 -1.09 37.91 16.16
N LYS A 425 -2.32 37.38 16.04
CA LYS A 425 -3.48 38.10 15.47
C LYS A 425 -3.71 39.47 16.11
N ASN A 426 -3.34 39.64 17.38
CA ASN A 426 -3.50 40.89 18.13
C ASN A 426 -2.18 41.69 18.30
N ASN A 427 -1.03 41.07 18.05
CA ASN A 427 0.29 41.66 18.23
C ASN A 427 1.21 41.24 17.07
N SER A 428 1.23 42.04 16.01
CA SER A 428 2.23 41.87 14.94
C SER A 428 3.53 42.54 15.35
N SER A 429 4.36 41.87 16.15
CA SER A 429 5.75 42.32 16.37
C SER A 429 6.66 41.61 15.39
N ALA A 430 6.87 42.21 14.22
CA ALA A 430 7.99 41.83 13.37
C ALA A 430 9.27 42.40 13.97
N GLY A 431 10.22 41.55 14.36
CA GLY A 431 11.63 41.93 14.46
C GLY A 431 12.14 42.26 13.05
N THR A 432 11.83 43.44 12.52
CA THR A 432 12.27 43.90 11.19
C THR A 432 13.76 44.24 11.26
N GLN A 433 14.60 43.88 10.28
CA GLN A 433 14.51 44.36 8.91
C GLN A 433 14.53 43.26 7.85
N SER A 434 13.45 43.13 7.09
CA SER A 434 13.44 43.53 5.68
C SER A 434 12.02 43.41 5.12
N VAL A 435 11.67 44.40 4.31
CA VAL A 435 10.46 44.45 3.48
C VAL A 435 10.48 43.23 2.54
N SER A 436 9.46 42.37 2.56
CA SER A 436 9.29 41.40 1.48
C SER A 436 7.85 40.88 1.36
N LEU A 437 7.18 41.26 0.27
CA LEU A 437 6.67 40.38 -0.81
C LEU A 437 6.16 38.95 -0.45
N LEU A 438 5.49 38.76 0.69
CA LEU A 438 5.10 37.45 1.21
C LEU A 438 3.76 36.87 0.68
N LEU A 439 3.33 37.25 -0.54
CA LEU A 439 2.13 36.69 -1.18
C LEU A 439 2.40 35.65 -2.27
N LEU A 440 3.66 35.26 -2.52
CA LEU A 440 3.99 34.39 -3.67
C LEU A 440 4.63 33.03 -3.34
N TYR A 441 5.05 32.76 -2.09
CA TYR A 441 5.76 31.50 -1.77
C TYR A 441 4.89 30.37 -1.21
N ALA A 442 3.75 30.68 -0.58
CA ALA A 442 2.82 29.63 -0.11
C ALA A 442 2.20 28.82 -1.27
N GLY A 443 2.09 29.42 -2.46
CA GLY A 443 1.57 28.73 -3.65
C GLY A 443 2.57 27.78 -4.31
N LEU A 444 3.89 28.00 -4.17
CA LEU A 444 4.89 27.18 -4.86
C LEU A 444 5.13 25.83 -4.17
N PHE A 445 5.03 25.74 -2.84
CA PHE A 445 5.20 24.45 -2.16
C PHE A 445 4.02 23.49 -2.38
N GLN A 446 2.79 23.99 -2.51
CA GLN A 446 1.63 23.16 -2.89
C GLN A 446 1.63 22.81 -4.39
N ALA A 447 2.14 23.68 -5.28
CA ALA A 447 2.12 23.43 -6.72
C ALA A 447 3.12 22.35 -7.18
N THR A 448 4.29 22.21 -6.54
CA THR A 448 5.24 21.16 -6.92
C THR A 448 4.79 19.74 -6.53
N MET A 449 3.92 19.58 -5.53
CA MET A 449 3.41 18.25 -5.15
C MET A 449 2.20 17.81 -5.99
N PHE A 450 1.37 18.75 -6.48
CA PHE A 450 0.26 18.41 -7.38
C PHE A 450 0.70 18.08 -8.81
N LEU A 451 1.97 18.30 -9.16
CA LEU A 451 2.55 17.94 -10.47
C LEU A 451 3.24 16.56 -10.49
N ILE A 452 3.20 15.81 -9.38
CA ILE A 452 3.73 14.43 -9.27
C ILE A 452 2.66 13.47 -8.69
N LEU A 453 1.38 13.76 -8.95
CA LEU A 453 0.25 12.83 -8.71
C LEU A 453 -0.35 12.39 -10.04
#